data_AF-A0A6N4Q6K4-F1
#
_entry.id   AF-A0A6N4Q6K4-F1
#
_cell.length_a   1.000
_cell.length_b   1.000
_cell.length_c   1.000
_cell.angle_alpha   90.00
_cell.angle_beta   90.00
_cell.angle_gamma   90.00
#
_symmetry.space_group_name_H-M   'P 1'
#
loop_
_entity.id
_entity.type
_entity.pdbx_description
1 polymer ?
#
loop_
_entity_poly.entity_id
_entity_poly.type
_entity_poly.pdbx_seq_one_letter_code
_entity_poly.pdbx_strand_id
1 'polypeptide(L)'
;MKQFRNFTLFSLLFFLGFIGCDDSISVLKADPLESHPIEISVKQKATGKYELELFLPKDFGFQMEAPHRIFLSGADGLKVLNADLKLKGPIHPKKPEYFEYVKPLTFQVEGKGKLQLDAKLFYCNFVKNICIPAKVNKSFSI
;
A
#
# COMPACT_ATOMS: atom_id res chain seq x y z
N MET A 1 18.48 -66.56 7.27
CA MET A 1 19.78 -65.92 7.57
C MET A 1 20.44 -65.53 6.25
N LYS A 2 20.93 -64.27 6.17
CA LYS A 2 22.19 -63.81 5.51
C LYS A 2 22.54 -64.42 4.13
N GLN A 3 22.92 -63.70 3.06
CA GLN A 3 23.48 -62.36 2.90
C GLN A 3 23.85 -62.20 1.41
N PHE A 4 23.85 -60.94 0.96
CA PHE A 4 24.18 -60.42 -0.37
C PHE A 4 25.48 -60.96 -1.01
N ARG A 5 25.51 -61.04 -2.35
CA ARG A 5 26.69 -60.66 -3.13
C ARG A 5 26.35 -60.18 -4.55
N ASN A 6 26.69 -58.92 -4.80
CA ASN A 6 26.71 -58.23 -6.10
C ASN A 6 27.69 -58.88 -7.10
N PHE A 7 27.51 -58.61 -8.40
CA PHE A 7 28.50 -58.13 -9.39
C PHE A 7 27.89 -58.25 -10.80
N THR A 8 27.25 -57.18 -11.31
CA THR A 8 27.76 -56.26 -12.36
C THR A 8 28.13 -56.92 -13.69
N LEU A 9 27.38 -56.58 -14.75
CA LEU A 9 27.87 -56.62 -16.12
C LEU A 9 27.18 -55.51 -16.94
N PHE A 10 28.01 -54.52 -17.27
CA PHE A 10 28.04 -53.68 -18.46
C PHE A 10 26.77 -53.60 -19.33
N SER A 11 26.17 -52.40 -19.36
CA SER A 11 25.48 -51.89 -20.55
C SER A 11 25.99 -50.48 -20.83
N LEU A 12 27.03 -50.43 -21.66
CA LEU A 12 27.42 -49.29 -22.47
C LEU A 12 26.50 -49.33 -23.69
N LEU A 13 25.80 -48.24 -24.01
CA LEU A 13 25.60 -47.75 -25.38
C LEU A 13 24.61 -46.57 -25.47
N PHE A 14 24.96 -45.67 -26.38
CA PHE A 14 24.17 -44.61 -27.03
C PHE A 14 23.92 -43.28 -26.30
N PHE A 15 24.94 -42.43 -26.43
CA PHE A 15 24.78 -41.02 -26.79
C PHE A 15 23.70 -40.82 -27.86
N LEU A 16 22.67 -40.02 -27.58
CA LEU A 16 21.87 -39.30 -28.58
C LEU A 16 21.29 -38.03 -27.95
N GLY A 17 21.63 -36.89 -28.55
CA GLY A 17 20.72 -35.76 -28.69
C GLY A 17 20.61 -34.77 -27.52
N PHE A 18 21.54 -33.82 -27.47
CA PHE A 18 21.21 -32.48 -26.98
C PHE A 18 20.13 -31.88 -27.89
N ILE A 19 18.92 -31.69 -27.36
CA ILE A 19 18.01 -30.62 -27.80
C ILE A 19 17.75 -29.79 -26.55
N GLY A 20 18.61 -28.78 -26.36
CA GLY A 20 18.32 -27.67 -25.48
C GLY A 20 17.21 -26.84 -26.11
N CYS A 21 16.00 -26.99 -25.60
CA CYS A 21 15.06 -25.87 -25.62
C CYS A 21 15.39 -25.04 -24.39
N ASP A 22 16.18 -23.98 -24.61
CA ASP A 22 16.13 -22.79 -23.76
C ASP A 22 14.71 -22.23 -23.90
N ASP A 23 13.78 -22.76 -23.09
CA ASP A 23 12.57 -22.04 -22.77
C ASP A 23 13.03 -20.84 -21.94
N SER A 24 13.29 -19.74 -22.64
CA SER A 24 13.38 -18.42 -22.06
C SER A 24 12.02 -18.10 -21.44
N ILE A 25 11.79 -18.63 -20.23
CA ILE A 25 10.74 -18.17 -19.34
C ILE A 25 11.14 -16.73 -19.03
N SER A 26 10.58 -15.79 -19.79
CA SER A 26 10.52 -14.39 -19.39
C SER A 26 9.67 -14.34 -18.13
N VAL A 27 10.29 -14.62 -16.98
CA VAL A 27 9.67 -14.40 -15.67
C VAL A 27 9.53 -12.90 -15.55
N LEU A 28 8.38 -12.38 -15.99
CA LEU A 28 7.92 -11.04 -15.64
C LEU A 28 7.65 -11.08 -14.14
N LYS A 29 8.69 -10.83 -13.34
CA LYS A 29 8.53 -10.55 -11.92
C LYS A 29 7.82 -9.21 -11.86
N ALA A 30 6.57 -9.23 -11.40
CA ALA A 30 5.94 -8.01 -10.95
C ALA A 30 6.82 -7.43 -9.84
N ASP A 31 7.19 -6.16 -9.96
CA ASP A 31 7.86 -5.47 -8.87
C ASP A 31 7.00 -5.66 -7.60
N PRO A 32 7.61 -5.99 -6.45
CA PRO A 32 6.88 -6.03 -5.19
C PRO A 32 6.12 -4.71 -5.06
N LEU A 33 4.84 -4.77 -4.69
CA LEU A 33 4.05 -3.58 -4.38
C LEU A 33 4.76 -2.86 -3.23
N GLU A 34 5.68 -1.96 -3.58
CA GLU A 34 6.40 -1.11 -2.65
C GLU A 34 5.35 -0.39 -1.82
N SER A 35 5.46 -0.54 -0.50
CA SER A 35 4.67 0.19 0.47
C SER A 35 4.66 1.67 0.08
N HIS A 36 3.49 2.21 -0.26
CA HIS A 36 3.35 3.62 -0.60
C HIS A 36 3.96 4.50 0.51
N PRO A 37 4.49 5.69 0.18
CA PRO A 37 5.16 6.56 1.14
C PRO A 37 4.19 7.33 2.05
N ILE A 38 2.88 7.13 1.89
CA ILE A 38 1.86 7.84 2.67
C ILE A 38 1.88 7.34 4.13
N GLU A 39 2.22 8.24 5.03
CA GLU A 39 2.11 8.04 6.47
C GLU A 39 0.75 8.56 6.96
N ILE A 40 0.11 7.78 7.85
CA ILE A 40 -1.22 8.09 8.36
C ILE A 40 -1.20 8.06 9.88
N SER A 41 -1.71 9.12 10.50
CA SER A 41 -1.83 9.24 11.95
C SER A 41 -3.28 9.62 12.33
N VAL A 42 -3.71 9.18 13.51
CA VAL A 42 -4.99 9.57 14.12
C VAL A 42 -4.71 10.22 15.46
N LYS A 43 -5.21 11.43 15.67
CA LYS A 43 -5.05 12.18 16.91
C LYS A 43 -6.40 12.54 17.52
N GLN A 44 -6.53 12.36 18.83
CA GLN A 44 -7.71 12.82 19.54
C GLN A 44 -7.59 14.31 19.84
N LYS A 45 -8.64 15.08 19.54
CA LYS A 45 -8.71 16.52 19.84
C LYS A 45 -9.62 16.84 21.02
N ALA A 46 -10.70 16.09 21.14
CA ALA A 46 -11.59 16.12 22.28
C ALA A 46 -12.26 14.75 22.42
N THR A 47 -13.02 14.54 23.49
CA THR A 47 -13.83 13.34 23.66
C THR A 47 -14.74 13.14 22.44
N GLY A 48 -14.62 12.00 21.76
CA GLY A 48 -15.39 11.68 20.55
C GLY A 48 -15.01 12.46 19.28
N LYS A 49 -14.01 13.35 19.32
CA LYS A 49 -13.56 14.14 18.15
C LYS A 49 -12.09 13.87 17.83
N TYR A 50 -11.83 13.50 16.60
CA TYR A 50 -10.52 13.06 16.13
C TYR A 50 -10.13 13.77 14.84
N GLU A 51 -8.83 13.76 14.59
CA GLU A 51 -8.20 14.22 13.36
C GLU A 51 -7.39 13.09 12.73
N LEU A 52 -7.58 12.89 11.43
CA LEU A 52 -6.79 12.03 10.57
C LEU A 52 -5.77 12.90 9.83
N GLU A 53 -4.49 12.62 10.03
CA GLU A 53 -3.41 13.33 9.36
C GLU A 53 -2.78 12.44 8.28
N LEU A 54 -2.51 13.03 7.12
CA LEU A 54 -1.86 12.38 5.99
C LEU A 54 -0.55 13.10 5.70
N PHE A 55 0.56 12.36 5.72
CA PHE A 55 1.88 12.90 5.44
C PHE A 55 2.51 12.18 4.26
N LEU A 56 3.23 12.96 3.46
CA LEU A 56 4.09 12.48 2.41
C LEU A 56 5.51 12.98 2.71
N PRO A 57 6.54 12.19 2.39
CA PRO A 57 7.92 12.64 2.49
C PRO A 57 8.18 13.82 1.57
N LYS A 58 9.33 14.47 1.78
CA LYS A 58 9.84 15.48 0.86
C LYS A 58 9.87 14.94 -0.57
N ASP A 59 9.59 15.82 -1.53
CA ASP A 59 9.55 15.53 -2.96
C ASP A 59 8.37 14.68 -3.44
N PHE A 60 7.37 14.48 -2.57
CA PHE A 60 6.07 13.94 -2.95
C PHE A 60 4.95 14.96 -2.72
N GLY A 61 3.84 14.79 -3.41
CA GLY A 61 2.65 15.60 -3.16
C GLY A 61 1.36 14.92 -3.60
N PHE A 62 0.26 15.30 -2.96
CA PHE A 62 -1.09 14.90 -3.37
C PHE A 62 -1.58 15.86 -4.45
N GLN A 63 -2.05 15.31 -5.57
CA GLN A 63 -2.61 16.10 -6.66
C GLN A 63 -4.01 16.59 -6.28
N MET A 64 -4.32 17.87 -6.52
CA MET A 64 -5.56 18.50 -6.04
C MET A 64 -6.81 18.00 -6.77
N GLU A 65 -6.70 17.76 -8.07
CA GLU A 65 -7.83 17.34 -8.92
C GLU A 65 -8.01 15.82 -8.99
N ALA A 66 -7.09 15.06 -8.38
CA ALA A 66 -7.17 13.62 -8.42
C ALA A 66 -8.35 13.08 -7.57
N PRO A 67 -8.97 11.96 -7.97
CA PRO A 67 -10.20 11.47 -7.35
C PRO A 67 -9.91 10.67 -6.07
N HIS A 68 -9.34 11.33 -5.06
CA HIS A 68 -9.08 10.75 -3.74
C HIS A 68 -10.37 10.29 -3.08
N ARG A 69 -10.33 9.10 -2.47
CA ARG A 69 -11.44 8.55 -1.69
C ARG A 69 -10.91 8.04 -0.37
N ILE A 70 -11.52 8.49 0.72
CA ILE A 70 -11.22 8.02 2.07
C ILE A 70 -12.54 7.62 2.71
N PHE A 71 -12.56 6.42 3.27
CA PHE A 71 -13.69 5.88 4.00
C PHE A 71 -13.26 5.49 5.41
N LEU A 72 -14.10 5.84 6.38
CA LEU A 72 -13.93 5.47 7.78
C LEU A 72 -15.14 4.67 8.22
N SER A 73 -14.90 3.50 8.83
CA SER A 73 -15.92 2.68 9.47
C SER A 73 -15.51 2.35 10.90
N GLY A 74 -16.51 2.17 11.75
CA GLY A 74 -16.31 1.67 13.10
C GLY A 74 -16.63 0.18 13.18
N ALA A 75 -15.92 -0.53 14.04
CA ALA A 75 -16.13 -1.92 14.40
C ALA A 75 -15.99 -2.10 15.92
N ASP A 76 -16.42 -3.26 16.43
CA ASP A 76 -16.27 -3.63 17.85
C ASP A 76 -16.90 -2.62 18.84
N GLY A 77 -18.04 -2.02 18.48
CA GLY A 77 -18.77 -1.07 19.33
C GLY A 77 -18.46 0.41 19.07
N LEU A 78 -17.53 0.71 18.15
CA LEU A 78 -17.27 2.06 17.66
C LEU A 78 -18.22 2.40 16.50
N LYS A 79 -18.78 3.62 16.51
CA LYS A 79 -19.61 4.16 15.42
C LYS A 79 -19.03 5.48 14.92
N VAL A 80 -18.86 5.62 13.62
CA VAL A 80 -18.48 6.92 13.00
C VAL A 80 -19.76 7.72 12.77
N LEU A 81 -19.85 8.92 13.35
CA LEU A 81 -21.02 9.79 13.27
C LEU A 81 -20.96 10.77 12.10
N ASN A 82 -19.79 11.39 11.92
CA ASN A 82 -19.55 12.38 10.88
C ASN A 82 -18.06 12.36 10.51
N ALA A 83 -17.73 12.56 9.25
CA ALA A 83 -16.35 12.68 8.78
C ALA A 83 -16.27 13.65 7.58
N ASP A 84 -15.49 14.74 7.70
CA ASP A 84 -15.09 15.59 6.58
C ASP A 84 -13.73 15.12 6.06
N LEU A 85 -13.77 14.18 5.11
CA LEU A 85 -12.58 13.47 4.61
C LEU A 85 -12.08 13.99 3.26
N LYS A 86 -12.54 15.17 2.83
CA LYS A 86 -12.06 15.79 1.59
C LYS A 86 -10.70 16.43 1.83
N LEU A 87 -9.69 16.01 1.07
CA LEU A 87 -8.36 16.63 1.10
C LEU A 87 -8.47 18.12 0.79
N LYS A 88 -7.91 18.94 1.69
CA LYS A 88 -7.85 20.40 1.60
C LYS A 88 -6.48 20.84 2.11
N GLY A 89 -5.92 21.92 1.57
CA GLY A 89 -4.59 22.39 1.94
C GLY A 89 -4.18 23.63 1.15
N PRO A 90 -3.08 24.30 1.53
CA PRO A 90 -2.47 25.31 0.70
C PRO A 90 -1.87 24.70 -0.57
N ILE A 91 -1.76 25.53 -1.61
CA ILE A 91 -1.19 25.17 -2.91
C ILE A 91 0.34 25.13 -2.80
N HIS A 92 0.97 24.11 -3.38
CA HIS A 92 2.42 23.98 -3.36
C HIS A 92 3.08 25.12 -4.17
N PRO A 93 4.03 25.87 -3.60
CA PRO A 93 4.54 27.12 -4.18
C PRO A 93 5.24 26.95 -5.53
N LYS A 94 5.83 25.77 -5.78
CA LYS A 94 6.53 25.46 -7.05
C LYS A 94 5.71 24.59 -8.00
N LYS A 95 4.57 24.04 -7.57
CA LYS A 95 3.80 23.04 -8.30
C LYS A 95 2.29 23.24 -8.04
N PRO A 96 1.62 24.13 -8.77
CA PRO A 96 0.29 24.63 -8.42
C PRO A 96 -0.83 23.58 -8.46
N GLU A 97 -0.60 22.42 -9.09
CA GLU A 97 -1.56 21.31 -9.15
C GLU A 97 -1.57 20.42 -7.89
N TYR A 98 -0.72 20.72 -6.91
CA TYR A 98 -0.49 19.87 -5.74
C TYR A 98 -0.72 20.65 -4.45
N PHE A 99 -1.15 19.94 -3.42
CA PHE A 99 -1.16 20.47 -2.06
C PHE A 99 0.28 20.56 -1.53
N GLU A 100 0.64 21.67 -0.88
CA GLU A 100 1.89 21.78 -0.11
C GLU A 100 1.89 20.80 1.06
N TYR A 101 0.76 20.76 1.77
CA TYR A 101 0.43 19.76 2.78
C TYR A 101 -1.09 19.61 2.85
N VAL A 102 -1.56 18.48 3.37
CA VAL A 102 -2.98 18.23 3.61
C VAL A 102 -3.31 18.66 5.04
N LYS A 103 -4.34 19.50 5.19
CA LYS A 103 -4.87 19.85 6.51
C LYS A 103 -5.49 18.62 7.18
N PRO A 104 -5.38 18.48 8.51
CA PRO A 104 -5.99 17.35 9.22
C PRO A 104 -7.48 17.21 8.91
N LEU A 105 -7.91 15.99 8.62
CA LEU A 105 -9.29 15.65 8.30
C LEU A 105 -10.03 15.32 9.59
N THR A 106 -11.14 15.99 9.84
CA THR A 106 -11.84 15.86 11.13
C THR A 106 -12.97 14.83 11.04
N PHE A 107 -13.11 14.02 12.08
CA PHE A 107 -14.21 13.07 12.20
C PHE A 107 -14.65 12.89 13.66
N GLN A 108 -15.88 12.43 13.83
CA GLN A 108 -16.50 12.21 15.14
C GLN A 108 -16.94 10.76 15.26
N VAL A 109 -16.74 10.21 16.46
CA VAL A 109 -17.09 8.83 16.79
C VAL A 109 -17.84 8.76 18.10
N GLU A 110 -18.60 7.68 18.26
CA GLU A 110 -19.31 7.30 19.47
C GLU A 110 -18.91 5.88 19.86
N GLY A 111 -18.78 5.64 21.16
CA GLY A 111 -18.33 4.35 21.70
C GLY A 111 -16.80 4.19 21.68
N LYS A 112 -16.37 2.94 21.87
CA LYS A 112 -14.96 2.50 21.84
C LYS A 112 -14.89 1.24 20.98
N GLY A 113 -13.75 0.98 20.37
CA GLY A 113 -13.58 -0.18 19.50
C GLY A 113 -12.48 0.04 18.47
N LYS A 114 -12.72 -0.39 17.24
CA LYS A 114 -11.75 -0.26 16.14
C LYS A 114 -12.25 0.69 15.07
N LEU A 115 -11.42 1.66 14.72
CA LEU A 115 -11.60 2.49 13.53
C LEU A 115 -10.89 1.81 12.36
N GLN A 116 -11.63 1.52 11.30
CA GLN A 116 -11.11 1.02 10.03
C GLN A 116 -11.04 2.17 9.04
N LEU A 117 -9.91 2.27 8.35
CA LEU A 117 -9.63 3.24 7.31
C LEU A 117 -9.38 2.50 6.01
N ASP A 118 -10.18 2.79 4.99
CA ASP A 118 -9.96 2.34 3.62
C ASP A 118 -9.84 3.57 2.71
N ALA A 119 -8.70 3.71 2.04
CA ALA A 119 -8.42 4.87 1.20
C ALA A 119 -7.83 4.50 -0.15
N LYS A 120 -8.22 5.25 -1.18
CA LYS A 120 -7.56 5.32 -2.48
C LYS A 120 -7.06 6.75 -2.67
N LEU A 121 -5.75 6.93 -2.60
CA LEU A 121 -5.08 8.23 -2.66
C LEU A 121 -4.18 8.30 -3.88
N PHE A 122 -4.06 9.49 -4.48
CA PHE A 122 -3.23 9.71 -5.66
C PHE A 122 -2.10 10.68 -5.33
N TYR A 123 -0.87 10.21 -5.38
CA TYR A 123 0.29 11.03 -5.05
C TYR A 123 1.31 10.96 -6.19
N CYS A 124 2.16 11.98 -6.31
CA CYS A 124 3.21 12.00 -7.30
C CYS A 124 4.57 12.19 -6.64
N ASN A 125 5.59 11.54 -7.22
CA ASN A 125 6.99 11.78 -6.89
C ASN A 125 7.54 12.83 -7.86
N PHE A 126 7.98 13.95 -7.32
CA PHE A 126 8.45 15.10 -8.09
C PHE A 126 9.82 14.90 -8.74
N VAL A 127 10.66 14.06 -8.15
CA VAL A 127 12.00 13.73 -8.70
C VAL A 127 11.85 12.76 -9.87
N LYS A 128 11.04 11.72 -9.69
CA LYS A 128 10.78 10.70 -10.72
C LYS A 128 9.77 11.16 -11.78
N ASN A 129 9.05 12.24 -11.53
CA ASN A 129 7.98 12.76 -12.38
C ASN A 129 6.90 11.71 -12.72
N ILE A 130 6.50 10.92 -11.72
CA ILE A 130 5.47 9.88 -11.86
C ILE A 130 4.36 10.09 -10.82
N CYS A 131 3.14 9.72 -11.20
CA CYS A 131 1.97 9.74 -10.33
C CYS A 131 1.45 8.32 -10.12
N ILE A 132 1.16 7.97 -8.86
CA ILE A 132 0.91 6.60 -8.42
C ILE A 132 -0.37 6.58 -7.57
N PRO A 133 -1.33 5.69 -7.88
CA PRO A 133 -2.45 5.42 -6.98
C PRO A 133 -1.98 4.52 -5.82
N ALA A 134 -2.22 4.94 -4.58
CA ALA A 134 -2.06 4.13 -3.38
C ALA A 134 -3.42 3.62 -2.89
N LYS A 135 -3.48 2.34 -2.55
CA LYS A 135 -4.56 1.79 -1.71
C LYS A 135 -4.02 1.62 -0.29
N VAL A 136 -4.69 2.23 0.67
CA VAL A 136 -4.31 2.20 2.09
C VAL A 136 -5.43 1.59 2.89
N ASN A 137 -5.15 0.51 3.62
CA ASN A 137 -6.08 -0.08 4.58
C ASN A 137 -5.40 -0.13 5.95
N LYS A 138 -5.99 0.50 6.97
CA LYS A 138 -5.43 0.57 8.33
C LYS A 138 -6.53 0.38 9.37
N SER A 139 -6.15 -0.13 10.53
CA SER A 139 -7.03 -0.23 11.70
C SER A 139 -6.37 0.48 12.88
N PHE A 140 -7.16 1.23 13.64
CA PHE A 140 -6.73 1.94 14.85
C PHE A 140 -7.65 1.56 16.01
N SER A 141 -7.10 1.42 17.21
CA SER A 141 -7.90 1.22 18.42
C SER A 141 -8.27 2.59 19.00
N ILE A 142 -9.56 2.81 19.29
CA ILE A 142 -10.11 4.04 19.86
C ILE A 142 -10.88 3.73 21.16
#